data_AF-A0A1X4G5I8-F1
#
_entry.id   AF-A0A1X4G5I8-F1
#
_cell.length_a   1.000
_cell.length_b   1.000
_cell.length_c   1.000
_cell.angle_alpha   90.00
_cell.angle_beta   90.00
_cell.angle_gamma   90.00
#
_symmetry.space_group_name_H-M   'P 1'
#
loop_
_entity.id
_entity.type
_entity.pdbx_description
1 polymer ?
#
loop_
_entity_poly.entity_id
_entity_poly.type
_entity_poly.pdbx_seq_one_letter_code
_entity_poly.pdbx_strand_id
1 'polypeptide(L)' 'MIYHDRLFKELLTTFFVEFIELFFPEVLNYLDTENIEFLSQEIFTDVTSGEKHQADIVVKARFQDEESYFLINVEP' A
#
# COMPACT_ATOMS: atom_id res chain seq x y z
N MET A 1 -21.42 5.16 -9.80
CA MET A 1 -20.65 3.90 -9.73
C MET A 1 -19.12 4.07 -9.81
N ILE A 2 -18.56 5.28 -10.07
CA ILE A 2 -17.09 5.50 -10.13
C ILE A 2 -16.51 6.07 -8.81
N TYR A 3 -17.35 6.54 -7.89
CA TYR A 3 -16.91 7.21 -6.66
C TYR A 3 -16.42 6.28 -5.56
N HIS A 4 -16.90 5.02 -5.52
CA HIS A 4 -16.55 4.09 -4.44
C HIS A 4 -15.07 3.74 -4.46
N ASP A 5 -14.51 3.53 -5.64
CA ASP A 5 -13.10 3.18 -5.81
C ASP A 5 -12.19 4.31 -5.34
N ARG A 6 -12.53 5.55 -5.73
CA ARG A 6 -11.81 6.74 -5.26
C ARG A 6 -11.92 6.94 -3.75
N LEU A 7 -13.13 6.81 -3.18
CA LEU A 7 -13.33 6.95 -1.74
C LEU A 7 -12.58 5.87 -0.95
N PHE A 8 -12.54 4.65 -1.48
CA PHE A 8 -11.79 3.55 -0.87
C PHE A 8 -10.29 3.78 -0.93
N LYS A 9 -9.77 4.30 -2.05
CA LYS A 9 -8.38 4.74 -2.17
C LYS A 9 -8.04 5.83 -1.17
N GLU A 10 -8.87 6.86 -1.04
CA GLU A 10 -8.68 7.92 -0.04
C GLU A 10 -8.76 7.39 1.40
N LEU A 11 -9.65 6.43 1.66
CA LEU A 11 -9.75 5.77 2.96
C LEU A 11 -8.49 4.96 3.26
N LEU A 12 -7.99 4.16 2.32
CA LEU A 12 -6.77 3.38 2.50
C LEU A 12 -5.56 4.29 2.66
N THR A 13 -5.39 5.34 1.86
CA THR A 13 -4.24 6.24 2.01
C THR A 13 -4.27 7.06 3.30
N THR A 14 -5.45 7.35 3.83
CA THR A 14 -5.60 8.10 5.08
C THR A 14 -5.54 7.20 6.32
N PHE A 15 -6.12 6.00 6.23
CA PHE A 15 -6.34 5.10 7.36
C PHE A 15 -5.69 3.72 7.15
N PHE A 16 -4.56 3.64 6.42
CA PHE A 16 -3.91 2.36 6.12
C PHE A 16 -3.58 1.57 7.39
N VAL A 17 -2.97 2.22 8.39
CA VAL A 17 -2.58 1.56 9.64
C VAL A 17 -3.80 1.03 10.39
N GLU A 18 -4.85 1.85 10.54
CA GLU A 18 -6.08 1.43 11.20
C GLU A 18 -6.77 0.30 10.43
N PHE A 19 -6.72 0.33 9.09
CA PHE A 19 -7.21 -0.75 8.26
C PHE A 19 -6.43 -2.05 8.51
N ILE A 20 -5.11 -2.00 8.52
CA ILE A 20 -4.28 -3.18 8.82
C ILE A 20 -4.54 -3.66 10.26
N GLU A 21 -4.69 -2.78 11.24
CA GLU A 21 -5.01 -3.16 12.61
C GLU A 21 -6.37 -3.89 12.70
N LEU A 22 -7.39 -3.40 12.01
CA LEU A 22 -8.74 -3.94 12.03
C LEU A 22 -8.88 -5.27 11.28
N PHE A 23 -8.21 -5.40 10.13
CA PHE A 23 -8.37 -6.54 9.22
C PHE A 23 -7.23 -7.56 9.31
N PHE A 24 -6.01 -7.10 9.63
CA PHE A 24 -4.78 -7.89 9.63
C PHE A 24 -3.87 -7.57 10.83
N PRO A 25 -4.35 -7.73 12.07
CA PRO A 25 -3.60 -7.36 13.27
C PRO A 25 -2.25 -8.09 13.39
N GLU A 26 -2.12 -9.28 12.80
CA GLU A 26 -0.85 -10.01 12.74
C GLU A 26 0.20 -9.30 11.87
N VAL A 27 -0.20 -8.63 10.78
CA VAL A 27 0.69 -7.85 9.91
C VAL A 27 1.23 -6.63 10.67
N LEU A 28 0.39 -6.02 11.51
CA LEU A 28 0.77 -4.86 12.33
C LEU A 28 1.95 -5.15 13.27
N ASN A 29 2.10 -6.39 13.74
CA ASN A 29 3.23 -6.78 14.61
C ASN A 29 4.59 -6.70 13.91
N TYR A 30 4.57 -6.76 12.58
CA TYR A 30 5.78 -6.76 11.75
C TYR A 30 5.91 -5.50 10.90
N LEU A 31 4.86 -4.71 10.79
CA LEU A 31 4.79 -3.49 10.00
C LEU A 31 5.22 -2.30 10.85
N ASP A 32 6.18 -1.55 10.36
CA ASP A 32 6.56 -0.26 10.93
C ASP A 32 5.52 0.79 10.52
N THR A 33 4.67 1.20 11.46
CA THR A 33 3.60 2.17 11.21
C THR A 33 4.09 3.62 11.21
N GLU A 34 5.30 3.87 11.70
CA GLU A 34 5.89 5.21 11.76
C GLU A 34 6.54 5.60 10.43
N ASN A 35 7.00 4.61 9.65
CA ASN A 35 7.70 4.79 8.38
C ASN A 35 6.90 4.25 7.20
N ILE A 36 5.71 4.82 6.99
CA ILE A 36 4.84 4.49 5.85
C ILE A 36 4.87 5.63 4.82
N GLU A 37 5.21 5.29 3.58
CA GLU A 37 5.22 6.21 2.45
C GLU A 37 4.32 5.68 1.33
N PHE A 38 3.38 6.50 0.86
CA PHE A 38 2.53 6.15 -0.27
C PHE A 38 3.18 6.60 -1.57
N LEU A 39 3.49 5.63 -2.42
CA LEU A 39 4.07 5.88 -3.74
C LEU A 39 2.96 5.98 -4.78
N SER A 40 2.91 7.13 -5.46
CA SER A 40 2.04 7.31 -6.62
C SER A 40 2.49 6.42 -7.78
N GLN A 41 1.53 5.93 -8.57
CA GLN A 41 1.71 4.97 -9.69
C GLN A 41 2.82 5.35 -10.71
N GLU A 42 3.31 6.59 -10.71
CA GLU A 42 4.37 7.06 -11.59
C GLU A 42 5.79 6.59 -11.19
N ILE A 43 6.00 6.11 -9.97
CA ILE A 43 7.37 5.85 -9.43
C ILE A 43 7.78 4.37 -9.48
N PHE A 44 6.89 3.44 -9.80
CA PHE A 44 7.19 2.00 -9.82
C PHE A 44 7.84 1.48 -11.10
N THR A 45 8.58 2.33 -11.82
CA THR A 45 9.48 1.83 -12.86
C THR A 45 10.75 1.39 -12.16
N ASP A 46 10.76 0.14 -11.70
CA ASP A 46 12.00 -0.52 -11.31
C ASP A 46 12.90 -0.57 -12.55
N VAL A 47 13.82 0.39 -12.63
CA VAL A 47 14.81 0.55 -13.72
C VAL A 47 15.72 -0.67 -13.82
N THR A 48 15.63 -1.63 -12.89
CA THR A 48 16.50 -2.80 -12.78
C THR A 48 15.89 -4.13 -13.25
N SER A 49 14.57 -4.34 -13.20
CA SER A 49 13.99 -5.67 -13.53
C SER A 49 12.94 -5.71 -14.64
N GLY A 50 12.46 -4.59 -15.17
CA GLY A 50 11.62 -4.55 -16.39
C GLY A 50 10.20 -5.12 -16.27
N GLU A 51 9.79 -5.62 -15.09
CA GLU A 51 8.42 -6.09 -14.83
C GLU A 51 7.55 -4.95 -14.30
N LYS A 52 6.64 -4.44 -15.15
CA LYS A 52 5.67 -3.42 -14.76
C LYS A 52 4.54 -4.05 -13.94
N HIS A 53 4.60 -3.91 -12.63
CA HIS A 53 3.48 -4.19 -11.75
C HIS A 53 2.62 -2.92 -11.64
N GLN A 54 1.45 -2.90 -12.28
CA GLN A 54 0.45 -1.86 -12.07
C GLN A 54 -0.35 -2.23 -10.82
N ALA A 55 -0.26 -1.39 -9.79
CA ALA A 55 -1.16 -1.45 -8.65
C ALA A 55 -1.95 -0.14 -8.50
N ASP A 56 -3.12 -0.20 -7.88
CA ASP A 56 -3.95 0.97 -7.59
C ASP A 56 -3.32 1.89 -6.54
N ILE A 57 -2.74 1.28 -5.49
CA ILE A 57 -2.02 1.99 -4.43
C ILE A 57 -0.74 1.20 -4.14
N VAL A 58 0.36 1.92 -3.99
CA VAL A 58 1.61 1.32 -3.53
C VAL A 58 2.01 1.96 -2.22
N VAL A 59 2.29 1.12 -1.23
CA VAL A 59 2.72 1.54 0.10
C VAL A 59 4.10 1.00 0.34
N LYS A 60 5.07 1.89 0.52
CA LYS A 60 6.41 1.57 0.97
C LYS A 60 6.43 1.63 2.49
N ALA A 61 6.78 0.53 3.13
CA ALA A 61 6.88 0.45 4.57
C ALA A 61 7.95 -0.58 4.97
N ARG A 62 8.48 -0.46 6.19
CA ARG A 62 9.39 -1.47 6.71
C ARG A 62 8.58 -2.63 7.27
N PHE A 63 8.84 -3.83 6.77
CA PHE A 63 8.17 -5.06 7.20
C PHE A 63 9.24 -6.06 7.65
N GLN A 64 9.13 -6.57 8.87
CA GLN A 64 10.12 -7.48 9.47
C GLN A 64 11.56 -6.97 9.36
N ASP A 65 11.77 -5.69 9.69
CA ASP A 65 13.06 -5.02 9.58
C ASP A 65 13.59 -4.82 8.13
N GLU A 66 12.86 -5.23 7.10
CA GLU A 66 13.24 -5.08 5.69
C GLU A 66 12.39 -4.02 4.98
N GLU A 67 13.01 -3.24 4.08
CA GLU A 67 12.27 -2.30 3.24
C GLU A 67 11.38 -3.07 2.25
N SER A 68 10.07 -2.92 2.40
CA SER A 68 9.07 -3.71 1.68
C SER A 68 8.03 -2.82 0.99
N TYR A 69 7.41 -3.37 -0.06
CA TYR A 69 6.39 -2.70 -0.84
C TYR A 69 5.09 -3.50 -0.81
N PHE A 70 4.01 -2.86 -0.39
CA PHE A 70 2.67 -3.41 -0.40
C PHE A 70 1.95 -2.88 -1.65
N LEU A 71 1.57 -3.81 -2.53
CA LEU A 71 0.78 -3.53 -3.72
C LEU A 71 -0.68 -3.80 -3.41
N ILE A 72 -1.52 -2.78 -3.48
CA ILE A 72 -2.95 -2.90 -3.19
C ILE A 72 -3.73 -2.63 -4.47
N ASN A 73 -4.55 -3.60 -4.85
CA ASN A 73 -5.47 -3.51 -5.98
C ASN A 73 -6.90 -3.51 -5.45
N VAL A 74 -7.71 -2.58 -5.95
CA VAL A 74 -9.10 -2.45 -5.56
C VAL A 74 -9.92 -2.88 -6.77
N GLU A 75 -10.51 -4.07 -6.69
CA GLU A 75 -11.39 -4.58 -7.74
C GLU A 75 -12.87 -4.24 -7.41
N PRO A 76 -13.70 -3.86 -8.40
CA PRO A 76 -15.10 -3.50 -8.21
C PRO A 76 -16.05 -4.67 -7.93
#